data_AF-A0A1I3TSH7-F1
#
_entry.id   AF-A0A1I3TSH7-F1
#
_cell.length_a   1.000
_cell.length_b   1.000
_cell.length_c   1.000
_cell.angle_alpha   90.00
_cell.angle_beta   90.00
_cell.angle_gamma   90.00
#
_symmetry.space_group_name_H-M   'P 1'
#
loop_
_entity.id
_entity.type
_entity.pdbx_description
1 polymer ?
#
loop_
_entity_poly.entity_id
_entity_poly.type
_entity_poly.pdbx_seq_one_letter_code
_entity_poly.pdbx_strand_id
1 'polypeptide(L)'
;MDELRMFKQFIHAAEQVWTQIATSPRGKPVYTVNGVDFTPLPERYNSKRKISRIFRRYWGRQLSETLIRNLNLRLVKGKLCIPYGEIPVFPTNVQTLQLKLNQPNQKVVSAVLVGGNRKVRVEYRFVRVGATAPYMIMKRSGKEYDRRYRPPAATNTNAKAKAKAKPPAKPLVNSTAAPKSKSKSKSKSNGRQKLLKTP
;
A
#
# COMPACT_ATOMS: atom_id res chain seq x y z
N MET A 1 18.63 22.66 -15.33
CA MET A 1 19.26 21.48 -14.69
C MET A 1 18.16 20.49 -14.34
N ASP A 2 18.19 19.33 -14.99
CA ASP A 2 16.98 18.65 -15.46
C ASP A 2 16.20 17.91 -14.37
N GLU A 3 14.94 18.32 -14.13
CA GLU A 3 14.02 17.62 -13.22
C GLU A 3 13.93 16.11 -13.52
N LEU A 4 14.00 15.74 -14.80
CA LEU A 4 14.00 14.35 -15.25
C LEU A 4 15.25 13.59 -14.76
N ARG A 5 16.42 14.23 -14.74
CA ARG A 5 17.66 13.64 -14.22
C ARG A 5 17.57 13.44 -12.71
N MET A 6 16.98 14.40 -12.00
CA MET A 6 16.69 14.29 -10.57
C MET A 6 15.77 13.10 -10.28
N PHE A 7 14.65 12.96 -11.01
CA PHE A 7 13.73 11.82 -10.84
C PHE A 7 14.39 10.49 -11.22
N LYS A 8 15.25 10.47 -12.24
CA LYS A 8 16.01 9.28 -12.63
C LYS A 8 16.87 8.77 -11.48
N GLN A 9 17.66 9.66 -10.88
CA GLN A 9 18.52 9.33 -9.73
C GLN A 9 17.69 8.94 -8.49
N PHE A 10 16.60 9.65 -8.25
CA PHE A 10 15.70 9.39 -7.13
C PHE A 10 15.06 7.99 -7.24
N ILE A 11 14.52 7.63 -8.40
CA ILE A 11 13.90 6.31 -8.63
C ILE A 11 14.96 5.21 -8.49
N HIS A 12 16.13 5.40 -9.09
CA HIS A 12 17.22 4.43 -8.98
C HIS A 12 17.59 4.18 -7.51
N ALA A 13 17.82 5.25 -6.72
CA ALA A 13 18.12 5.13 -5.30
C ALA A 13 16.97 4.46 -4.53
N ALA A 14 15.72 4.88 -4.78
CA ALA A 14 14.54 4.35 -4.10
C ALA A 14 14.34 2.84 -4.32
N GLU A 15 14.58 2.36 -5.55
CA GLU A 15 14.49 0.95 -5.92
C GLU A 15 15.67 0.13 -5.37
N GLN A 16 16.86 0.72 -5.32
CA GLN A 16 18.07 0.05 -4.87
C GLN A 16 18.11 -0.17 -3.34
N VAL A 17 17.53 0.75 -2.56
CA VAL A 17 17.56 0.73 -1.08
C VAL A 17 17.03 -0.58 -0.49
N TRP A 18 15.99 -1.16 -1.08
CA TRP A 18 15.45 -2.44 -0.58
C TRP A 18 16.48 -3.56 -0.70
N THR A 19 17.11 -3.68 -1.87
CA THR A 19 18.13 -4.69 -2.14
C THR A 19 19.36 -4.46 -1.27
N GLN A 20 19.79 -3.20 -1.09
CA GLN A 20 20.91 -2.86 -0.22
C GLN A 20 20.70 -3.33 1.22
N ILE A 21 19.50 -3.12 1.77
CA ILE A 21 19.17 -3.60 3.13
C ILE A 21 19.15 -5.12 3.15
N ALA A 22 18.56 -5.75 2.13
CA ALA A 22 18.45 -7.20 2.07
C ALA A 22 19.82 -7.90 1.95
N THR A 23 20.77 -7.32 1.20
CA THR A 23 22.14 -7.84 1.03
C THR A 23 23.12 -7.33 2.09
N SER A 24 22.68 -6.51 3.04
CA SER A 24 23.55 -5.90 4.05
C SER A 24 24.12 -6.84 5.11
N PRO A 25 23.48 -7.97 5.49
CA PRO A 25 24.09 -8.90 6.42
C PRO A 25 25.38 -9.46 5.81
N ARG A 26 26.52 -9.08 6.39
CA ARG A 26 27.83 -9.62 6.06
C ARG A 26 28.39 -10.25 7.34
N GLY A 27 28.28 -11.56 7.49
CA GLY A 27 28.82 -12.26 8.65
C GLY A 27 28.17 -13.61 8.95
N LYS A 28 28.89 -14.43 9.74
CA LYS A 28 28.59 -15.83 10.08
C LYS A 28 27.56 -16.14 11.19
N PRO A 29 26.84 -15.23 11.89
CA PRO A 29 25.76 -15.70 12.76
C PRO A 29 24.54 -16.04 11.91
N VAL A 30 24.41 -17.31 11.55
CA VAL A 30 23.18 -17.86 11.00
C VAL A 30 22.39 -18.45 12.17
N TYR A 31 21.18 -17.93 12.40
CA TYR A 31 20.24 -18.49 13.35
C TYR A 31 19.19 -19.27 12.58
N THR A 32 19.18 -20.58 12.71
CA THR A 32 18.14 -21.42 12.12
C THR A 32 16.89 -21.37 13.02
N VAL A 33 15.77 -20.90 12.46
CA VAL A 33 14.47 -20.85 13.14
C VAL A 33 13.43 -21.46 12.21
N ASN A 34 12.83 -22.57 12.61
CA ASN A 34 11.84 -23.33 11.83
C ASN A 34 12.38 -23.77 10.45
N GLY A 35 13.63 -24.25 10.41
CA GLY A 35 14.28 -24.69 9.16
C GLY A 35 14.64 -23.57 8.19
N VAL A 36 14.47 -22.30 8.57
CA VAL A 36 14.92 -21.14 7.79
C VAL A 36 16.08 -20.48 8.52
N ASP A 37 17.15 -20.25 7.78
CA ASP A 37 18.34 -19.57 8.26
C ASP A 37 18.12 -18.06 8.28
N PHE A 38 18.52 -17.40 9.37
CA PHE A 38 18.40 -15.95 9.55
C PHE A 38 19.75 -15.33 9.86
N THR A 39 20.06 -14.20 9.23
CA THR A 39 21.29 -13.44 9.48
C THR A 39 20.98 -12.09 10.14
N PRO A 40 21.75 -11.67 11.16
CA PRO A 40 21.52 -10.41 11.83
C PRO A 40 21.89 -9.23 10.94
N LEU A 41 21.07 -8.19 11.00
CA LEU A 41 21.32 -6.95 10.28
C LEU A 41 22.38 -6.11 10.98
N PRO A 42 23.18 -5.33 10.22
CA PRO A 42 24.16 -4.42 10.79
C PRO A 42 23.49 -3.30 11.60
N GLU A 43 24.28 -2.58 12.39
CA GLU A 43 23.77 -1.56 13.32
C GLU A 43 22.92 -0.46 12.66
N ARG A 44 23.23 -0.12 11.40
CA ARG A 44 22.46 0.83 10.58
C ARG A 44 21.02 0.38 10.36
N TYR A 45 20.76 -0.93 10.37
CA TYR A 45 19.45 -1.54 10.12
C TYR A 45 18.95 -2.40 11.28
N ASN A 46 19.51 -2.23 12.49
CA ASN A 46 19.21 -3.10 13.65
C ASN A 46 17.78 -3.01 14.22
N SER A 47 16.94 -2.10 13.70
CA SER A 47 15.55 -1.96 14.14
C SER A 47 14.61 -1.65 12.98
N LYS A 48 13.37 -2.13 13.09
CA LYS A 48 12.30 -1.80 12.12
C LYS A 48 12.08 -0.28 12.02
N ARG A 49 12.29 0.46 13.11
CA ARG A 49 12.19 1.94 13.13
C ARG A 49 13.27 2.60 12.27
N LYS A 50 14.53 2.16 12.35
CA LYS A 50 15.62 2.68 11.50
C LYS A 50 15.36 2.38 10.01
N ILE A 51 15.00 1.14 9.70
CA ILE A 51 14.65 0.72 8.34
C ILE A 51 13.47 1.53 7.79
N SER A 52 12.41 1.71 8.59
CA SER A 52 11.26 2.53 8.22
C SER A 52 11.65 3.97 7.91
N ARG A 53 12.50 4.59 8.73
CA ARG A 53 13.00 5.95 8.48
C ARG A 53 13.72 6.07 7.13
N ILE A 54 14.48 5.05 6.74
CA ILE A 54 15.16 5.03 5.43
C ILE A 54 14.14 4.94 4.29
N PHE A 55 13.20 4.00 4.35
CA PHE A 55 12.18 3.88 3.30
C PHE A 55 11.30 5.13 3.19
N ARG A 56 10.97 5.77 4.31
CA ARG A 56 10.16 7.00 4.36
C ARG A 56 10.80 8.20 3.67
N ARG A 57 12.10 8.18 3.36
CA ARG A 57 12.75 9.23 2.55
C ARG A 57 12.29 9.18 1.09
N TYR A 58 11.88 8.00 0.62
CA TYR A 58 11.54 7.77 -0.78
C TYR A 58 10.06 7.43 -0.97
N TRP A 59 9.48 6.69 -0.02
CA TRP A 59 8.18 6.06 -0.16
C TRP A 59 7.18 6.59 0.85
N GLY A 60 5.91 6.69 0.44
CA GLY A 60 4.79 6.91 1.35
C GLY A 60 4.65 5.82 2.40
N ARG A 61 3.79 6.06 3.41
CA ARG A 61 3.56 5.16 4.55
C ARG A 61 3.28 3.71 4.13
N GLN A 62 2.27 3.54 3.28
CA GLN A 62 1.77 2.21 2.90
C GLN A 62 2.83 1.40 2.15
N LEU A 63 3.56 2.03 1.22
CA LEU A 63 4.62 1.38 0.46
C LEU A 63 5.81 1.03 1.36
N SER A 64 6.20 1.93 2.25
CA SER A 64 7.26 1.67 3.24
C SER A 64 6.93 0.45 4.11
N GLU A 65 5.71 0.37 4.64
CA GLU A 65 5.28 -0.77 5.44
C GLU A 65 5.26 -2.07 4.63
N THR A 66 4.86 -2.01 3.37
CA THR A 66 4.85 -3.18 2.47
C THR A 66 6.27 -3.68 2.21
N LEU A 67 7.20 -2.76 1.91
CA LEU A 67 8.61 -3.08 1.70
C LEU A 67 9.25 -3.73 2.93
N ILE A 68 8.96 -3.21 4.13
CA ILE A 68 9.46 -3.77 5.40
C ILE A 68 8.90 -5.17 5.64
N ARG A 69 7.60 -5.39 5.36
CA ARG A 69 6.98 -6.71 5.51
C ARG A 69 7.64 -7.72 4.57
N ASN A 70 7.87 -7.34 3.33
CA ASN A 70 8.47 -8.22 2.31
C ASN A 70 9.95 -8.53 2.55
N LEU A 71 10.64 -7.79 3.44
CA LEU A 71 11.95 -8.18 3.96
C LEU A 71 11.87 -9.40 4.91
N ASN A 72 10.67 -9.81 5.36
CA ASN A 72 10.47 -10.95 6.25
C ASN A 72 11.33 -10.91 7.53
N LEU A 73 11.46 -9.71 8.11
CA LEU A 73 12.30 -9.46 9.28
C LEU A 73 11.78 -10.20 10.52
N ARG A 74 12.68 -10.89 11.23
CA ARG A 74 12.39 -11.55 12.51
C ARG A 74 13.32 -11.05 13.61
N LEU A 75 12.83 -11.05 14.84
CA LEU A 75 13.64 -10.79 16.02
C LEU A 75 14.09 -12.13 16.57
N VAL A 76 15.39 -12.39 16.57
CA VAL A 76 15.99 -13.66 17.01
C VAL A 76 17.09 -13.31 18.00
N LYS A 77 17.01 -13.85 19.23
CA LYS A 77 17.99 -13.58 20.31
C LYS A 77 18.28 -12.08 20.52
N GLY A 78 17.22 -11.26 20.51
CA GLY A 78 17.35 -9.80 20.68
C GLY A 78 17.85 -9.03 19.46
N LYS A 79 18.25 -9.70 18.37
CA LYS A 79 18.76 -9.08 17.15
C LYS A 79 17.72 -9.14 16.02
N LEU A 80 17.60 -8.05 15.26
CA LEU A 80 16.77 -8.03 14.06
C LEU A 80 17.51 -8.74 12.93
N CYS A 81 16.89 -9.79 12.39
CA CYS A 81 17.47 -10.66 11.40
C CYS A 81 16.59 -10.72 10.14
N ILE A 82 17.22 -11.03 9.01
CA ILE A 82 16.59 -11.25 7.71
C ILE A 82 16.83 -12.71 7.28
N PRO A 83 15.90 -13.38 6.59
CA PRO A 83 16.15 -14.72 6.07
C PRO A 83 17.37 -14.72 5.15
N TYR A 84 18.25 -15.68 5.37
CA TYR A 84 19.36 -16.00 4.50
C TYR A 84 18.83 -16.62 3.21
N GLY A 85 19.37 -16.18 2.08
CA GLY A 85 18.98 -16.68 0.78
C GLY A 85 19.45 -15.76 -0.33
N GLU A 86 19.46 -16.29 -1.55
CA GLU A 86 19.80 -15.53 -2.72
C GLU A 86 18.69 -14.51 -3.02
N ILE A 87 19.07 -13.24 -3.15
CA ILE A 87 18.14 -12.17 -3.50
C ILE A 87 18.15 -12.07 -5.02
N PRO A 88 17.00 -12.25 -5.69
CA PRO A 88 16.96 -12.19 -7.14
C PRO A 88 17.31 -10.78 -7.61
N VAL A 89 17.96 -10.69 -8.78
CA VAL A 89 18.29 -9.41 -9.38
C VAL A 89 17.00 -8.70 -9.80
N PHE A 90 16.77 -7.51 -9.24
CA PHE A 90 15.62 -6.68 -9.56
C PHE A 90 15.98 -5.59 -10.57
N PRO A 91 15.05 -5.17 -11.44
CA PRO A 91 15.24 -4.03 -12.30
C PRO A 91 15.24 -2.73 -11.47
N THR A 92 16.43 -2.17 -11.22
CA THR A 92 16.61 -0.93 -10.45
C THR A 92 17.13 0.22 -11.32
N ASN A 93 17.81 -0.06 -12.43
CA ASN A 93 18.39 0.96 -13.29
C ASN A 93 17.33 1.60 -14.18
N VAL A 94 17.23 2.92 -14.15
CA VAL A 94 16.28 3.65 -15.00
C VAL A 94 16.94 3.89 -16.36
N GLN A 95 16.40 3.27 -17.42
CA GLN A 95 16.89 3.48 -18.79
C GLN A 95 16.29 4.73 -19.41
N THR A 96 14.96 4.79 -19.45
CA THR A 96 14.20 5.93 -19.98
C THR A 96 13.17 6.42 -18.97
N LEU A 97 12.85 7.71 -19.05
CA LEU A 97 11.92 8.38 -18.14
C LEU A 97 11.08 9.39 -18.93
N GLN A 98 9.76 9.33 -18.76
CA GLN A 98 8.78 10.19 -19.40
C GLN A 98 7.86 10.80 -18.35
N LEU A 99 7.75 12.13 -18.33
CA LEU A 99 6.81 12.83 -17.46
C LEU A 99 5.42 12.84 -18.12
N LYS A 100 4.43 12.23 -17.48
CA LYS A 100 3.04 12.17 -17.95
C LYS A 100 2.19 13.31 -17.40
N LEU A 101 2.39 13.65 -16.11
CA LEU A 101 1.62 14.69 -15.43
C LEU A 101 2.56 15.58 -14.63
N ASN A 102 2.38 16.90 -14.79
CA ASN A 102 3.21 17.91 -14.18
C ASN A 102 2.38 18.92 -13.37
N GLN A 103 2.02 18.58 -12.13
CA GLN A 103 1.35 19.50 -11.20
C GLN A 103 2.32 19.98 -10.11
N PRO A 104 2.06 21.11 -9.44
CA PRO A 104 2.98 21.63 -8.43
C PRO A 104 3.24 20.60 -7.31
N ASN A 105 2.21 19.95 -6.78
CA ASN A 105 2.38 19.01 -5.66
C ASN A 105 2.36 17.54 -6.06
N GLN A 106 2.07 17.25 -7.33
CA GLN A 106 1.95 15.89 -7.84
C GLN A 106 2.63 15.76 -9.21
N LYS A 107 3.47 14.74 -9.38
CA LYS A 107 4.03 14.38 -10.68
C LYS A 107 3.72 12.92 -10.98
N VAL A 108 3.46 12.61 -12.24
CA VAL A 108 3.32 11.22 -12.71
C VAL A 108 4.38 10.96 -13.75
N VAL A 109 5.19 9.94 -13.50
CA VAL A 109 6.35 9.60 -14.33
C VAL A 109 6.25 8.15 -14.74
N SER A 110 6.39 7.88 -16.03
CA SER A 110 6.62 6.53 -16.54
C SER A 110 8.11 6.32 -16.72
N ALA A 111 8.66 5.30 -16.09
CA ALA A 111 10.06 4.93 -16.22
C ALA A 111 10.17 3.48 -16.70
N VAL A 112 11.19 3.22 -17.52
CA VAL A 112 11.56 1.87 -17.92
C VAL A 112 12.76 1.45 -17.09
N LEU A 113 12.54 0.47 -16.21
CA LEU A 113 13.55 -0.10 -15.35
C LEU A 113 14.19 -1.31 -16.03
N VAL A 114 15.51 -1.44 -15.85
CA VAL A 114 16.32 -2.55 -16.37
C VAL A 114 17.16 -3.10 -15.22
N GLY A 115 17.34 -4.42 -15.20
CA GLY A 115 18.27 -5.08 -14.28
C GLY A 115 18.27 -6.59 -14.52
N GLY A 116 19.47 -7.17 -14.55
CA GLY A 116 19.68 -8.51 -15.09
C GLY A 116 19.11 -8.60 -16.51
N ASN A 117 18.34 -9.66 -16.79
CA ASN A 117 17.72 -9.90 -18.10
C ASN A 117 16.28 -9.37 -18.21
N ARG A 118 15.85 -8.49 -17.30
CA ARG A 118 14.47 -8.01 -17.23
C ARG A 118 14.38 -6.52 -17.54
N LYS A 119 13.37 -6.16 -18.34
CA LYS A 119 12.98 -4.79 -18.65
C LYS A 119 11.51 -4.60 -18.30
N VAL A 120 11.21 -3.65 -17.43
CA VAL A 120 9.86 -3.44 -16.90
C VAL A 120 9.49 -1.96 -16.99
N ARG A 121 8.32 -1.67 -17.56
CA ARG A 121 7.76 -0.32 -17.55
C ARG A 121 6.95 -0.12 -16.27
N VAL A 122 7.32 0.89 -15.49
CA VAL A 122 6.67 1.22 -14.22
C VAL A 122 6.20 2.67 -14.26
N GLU A 123 5.03 2.92 -13.68
CA GLU A 123 4.48 4.25 -13.49
C GLU A 123 4.54 4.63 -12.02
N TYR A 124 5.11 5.79 -11.75
CA TYR A 124 5.32 6.35 -10.44
C TYR A 124 4.46 7.59 -10.26
N ARG A 125 3.81 7.70 -9.09
CA ARG A 125 3.15 8.92 -8.64
C ARG A 125 3.96 9.53 -7.51
N PHE A 126 4.54 10.69 -7.78
CA PHE A 126 5.23 11.53 -6.81
C PHE A 126 4.27 12.53 -6.20
N VAL A 127 4.36 12.71 -4.89
CA VAL A 127 3.60 13.73 -4.16
C VAL A 127 4.55 14.44 -3.20
N ARG A 128 4.40 15.76 -3.06
CA ARG A 128 5.03 16.54 -2.00
C ARG A 128 3.97 17.24 -1.15
N VAL A 129 4.26 17.43 0.13
CA VAL A 129 3.37 18.11 1.08
C VAL A 129 4.00 19.45 1.43
N GLY A 130 3.62 20.49 0.70
CA GLY A 130 4.23 21.82 0.78
C GLY A 130 5.22 22.09 -0.35
N ALA A 131 5.53 23.37 -0.58
CA ALA A 131 6.35 23.81 -1.71
C ALA A 131 7.83 23.39 -1.58
N THR A 132 8.36 23.37 -0.36
CA THR A 132 9.76 23.07 -0.05
C THR A 132 10.02 21.60 0.30
N ALA A 133 8.96 20.81 0.48
CA ALA A 133 9.09 19.41 0.86
C ALA A 133 9.60 18.55 -0.29
N PRO A 134 10.42 17.51 -0.01
CA PRO A 134 10.87 16.57 -1.03
C PRO A 134 9.68 15.77 -1.58
N TYR A 135 9.76 15.41 -2.87
CA TYR A 135 8.81 14.48 -3.46
C TYR A 135 9.01 13.07 -2.89
N MET A 136 7.89 12.39 -2.64
CA MET A 136 7.84 10.99 -2.24
C MET A 136 7.01 10.17 -3.21
N ILE A 137 7.37 8.91 -3.41
CA ILE A 137 6.60 7.97 -4.22
C ILE A 137 5.42 7.47 -3.39
N MET A 138 4.22 7.85 -3.82
CA MET A 138 2.96 7.44 -3.19
C MET A 138 2.35 6.22 -3.88
N LYS A 139 2.54 6.08 -5.19
CA LYS A 139 2.06 4.92 -5.96
C LYS A 139 3.13 4.48 -6.97
N ARG A 140 3.13 3.17 -7.22
CA ARG A 140 3.97 2.46 -8.18
C ARG A 140 3.10 1.42 -8.87
N SER A 141 3.13 1.31 -10.19
CA SER A 141 2.45 0.21 -10.89
C SER A 141 3.27 -1.10 -10.85
N GLY A 142 2.69 -2.21 -11.34
CA GLY A 142 3.40 -3.49 -11.47
C GLY A 142 3.86 -4.08 -10.13
N LYS A 143 3.05 -3.94 -9.08
CA LYS A 143 3.39 -4.44 -7.74
C LYS A 143 3.15 -5.94 -7.62
N GLU A 144 2.24 -6.53 -8.40
CA GLU A 144 1.91 -7.95 -8.27
C GLU A 144 3.08 -8.87 -8.68
N TYR A 145 3.82 -8.42 -9.69
CA TYR A 145 4.96 -9.15 -10.29
C TYR A 145 6.29 -8.91 -9.57
N ASP A 146 6.33 -7.97 -8.62
CA ASP A 146 7.54 -7.62 -7.88
C ASP A 146 7.41 -8.04 -6.41
N ARG A 147 8.22 -9.01 -5.98
CA ARG A 147 8.23 -9.54 -4.61
C ARG A 147 8.41 -8.45 -3.56
N ARG A 148 9.08 -7.33 -3.89
CA ARG A 148 9.32 -6.21 -2.97
C ARG A 148 8.06 -5.42 -2.65
N TYR A 149 7.12 -5.34 -3.60
CA TYR A 149 5.92 -4.51 -3.48
C TYR A 149 4.62 -5.32 -3.37
N ARG A 150 4.72 -6.65 -3.37
CA ARG A 150 3.57 -7.54 -3.26
C ARG A 150 2.76 -7.19 -2.00
N PRO A 151 1.47 -6.89 -2.13
CA PRO A 151 0.62 -6.67 -0.96
C PRO A 151 0.51 -7.99 -0.16
N PRO A 152 0.24 -7.91 1.16
CA PRO A 152 -0.07 -9.12 1.92
C PRO A 152 -1.25 -9.84 1.25
N ALA A 153 -1.18 -11.17 1.17
CA ALA A 153 -2.35 -11.96 0.83
C ALA A 153 -3.48 -11.53 1.77
N ALA A 154 -4.65 -11.20 1.21
CA ALA A 154 -5.79 -10.78 2.00
C ALA A 154 -6.19 -11.97 2.89
N THR A 155 -5.70 -12.00 4.12
CA THR A 155 -6.33 -12.78 5.18
C THR A 155 -7.71 -12.16 5.33
N ASN A 156 -8.76 -12.90 4.97
CA ASN A 156 -10.15 -12.49 5.06
C ASN A 156 -10.57 -12.18 6.51
N THR A 157 -10.06 -11.10 7.11
CA THR A 157 -10.47 -10.63 8.44
C THR A 157 -11.71 -9.75 8.38
N ASN A 158 -12.15 -9.35 7.18
CA ASN A 158 -13.39 -8.61 6.96
C ASN A 158 -14.67 -9.47 6.99
N ALA A 159 -14.57 -10.79 7.15
CA ALA A 159 -15.76 -11.64 7.32
C ALA A 159 -16.38 -11.55 8.73
N LYS A 160 -15.67 -10.99 9.73
CA LYS A 160 -16.15 -10.95 11.12
C LYS A 160 -16.82 -9.63 11.54
N ALA A 161 -16.86 -8.61 10.66
CA ALA A 161 -17.43 -7.29 10.96
C ALA A 161 -18.81 -7.03 10.34
N LYS A 162 -19.42 -8.01 9.66
CA LYS A 162 -20.77 -7.91 9.07
C LYS A 162 -21.77 -8.96 9.57
N ALA A 163 -21.51 -9.56 10.72
CA ALA A 163 -22.42 -10.49 11.39
C ALA A 163 -22.94 -9.91 12.71
N LYS A 164 -23.57 -8.75 12.67
CA LYS A 164 -24.43 -8.24 13.77
C LYS A 164 -25.34 -7.13 13.25
N ALA A 165 -26.40 -7.53 12.54
CA ALA A 165 -27.69 -6.82 12.46
C ALA A 165 -28.58 -7.46 11.37
N LYS A 166 -29.32 -8.51 11.72
CA LYS A 166 -30.64 -8.74 11.14
C LYS A 166 -31.47 -9.60 12.11
N PRO A 167 -32.58 -9.08 12.67
CA PRO A 167 -33.47 -9.89 13.49
C PRO A 167 -34.19 -10.95 12.61
N PRO A 168 -34.53 -12.12 13.15
CA PRO A 168 -35.11 -13.21 12.37
C PRO A 168 -36.54 -12.89 11.95
N ALA A 169 -36.82 -12.95 10.65
CA ALA A 169 -38.17 -12.95 10.12
C ALA A 169 -38.80 -14.31 10.38
N LYS A 170 -40.00 -14.31 10.97
CA LYS A 170 -40.85 -15.48 11.22
C LYS A 170 -41.25 -16.15 9.89
N PRO A 171 -41.48 -17.48 9.88
CA PRO A 171 -41.85 -18.22 8.66
C PRO A 171 -43.33 -17.96 8.32
N LEU A 172 -43.61 -17.59 7.06
CA LEU A 172 -44.98 -17.49 6.56
C LEU A 172 -45.35 -18.80 5.84
N VAL A 173 -46.32 -19.51 6.42
CA VAL A 173 -47.00 -20.68 5.85
C VAL A 173 -48.05 -20.19 4.85
N ASN A 174 -48.12 -20.83 3.68
CA ASN A 174 -49.15 -20.60 2.67
C ASN A 174 -50.51 -21.17 3.12
N SER A 175 -51.58 -20.38 2.99
CA SER A 175 -52.92 -20.92 2.67
C SER A 175 -53.86 -19.82 2.16
N THR A 176 -54.54 -20.19 1.08
CA THR A 176 -55.59 -19.53 0.29
C THR A 176 -56.90 -19.22 1.03
N ALA A 177 -57.57 -18.11 0.68
CA ALA A 177 -59.03 -17.91 0.48
C ALA A 177 -59.51 -16.48 0.85
N ALA A 178 -60.40 -15.89 0.02
CA ALA A 178 -61.08 -14.58 0.19
C ALA A 178 -62.43 -14.73 0.95
N PRO A 179 -63.37 -13.74 1.07
CA PRO A 179 -63.37 -12.26 0.93
C PRO A 179 -64.14 -11.47 2.06
N LYS A 180 -64.34 -10.14 1.89
CA LYS A 180 -65.26 -9.16 2.60
C LYS A 180 -64.71 -8.56 3.92
N SER A 181 -64.86 -7.29 4.33
CA SER A 181 -65.69 -6.12 3.96
C SER A 181 -65.18 -4.80 4.59
N LYS A 182 -65.57 -3.64 4.01
CA LYS A 182 -65.86 -2.28 4.58
C LYS A 182 -64.89 -1.69 5.64
N SER A 183 -64.30 -0.50 5.49
CA SER A 183 -65.00 0.81 5.51
C SER A 183 -64.04 2.03 5.37
N LYS A 184 -64.53 3.06 4.66
CA LYS A 184 -64.40 4.56 4.81
C LYS A 184 -63.25 5.10 5.70
N SER A 185 -62.51 6.18 5.38
CA SER A 185 -62.92 7.50 4.86
C SER A 185 -61.72 8.39 4.48
N LYS A 186 -61.95 9.29 3.49
CA LYS A 186 -61.55 10.72 3.33
C LYS A 186 -60.33 11.28 4.12
N SER A 187 -59.56 12.28 3.69
CA SER A 187 -59.41 13.11 2.48
C SER A 187 -58.37 14.19 2.83
N LYS A 188 -57.61 14.69 1.82
CA LYS A 188 -57.20 16.11 1.60
C LYS A 188 -56.51 16.87 2.76
N SER A 189 -55.56 17.78 2.61
CA SER A 189 -55.03 18.54 1.48
C SER A 189 -53.81 19.36 1.96
N ASN A 190 -52.94 19.68 1.01
CA ASN A 190 -52.17 20.93 0.80
C ASN A 190 -52.06 21.98 1.92
N GLY A 191 -50.85 22.51 2.09
CA GLY A 191 -50.64 23.82 2.72
C GLY A 191 -49.18 24.28 2.69
N ARG A 192 -48.70 24.75 1.53
CA ARG A 192 -47.54 25.65 1.42
C ARG A 192 -47.96 27.02 1.94
N GLN A 193 -47.20 27.66 2.82
CA GLN A 193 -47.01 29.12 2.78
C GLN A 193 -45.75 29.56 3.55
N LYS A 194 -45.00 30.44 2.88
CA LYS A 194 -43.86 31.23 3.35
C LYS A 194 -44.37 32.40 4.22
N LEU A 195 -43.52 32.99 5.07
CA LEU A 195 -43.04 34.40 4.97
C LEU A 195 -42.45 34.95 6.29
N LEU A 196 -41.36 35.73 6.11
CA LEU A 196 -40.89 36.94 6.81
C LEU A 196 -40.53 36.85 8.32
N LYS A 197 -39.27 37.07 8.75
CA LYS A 197 -38.45 38.31 8.85
C LYS A 197 -38.82 39.24 10.03
N THR A 198 -37.86 39.31 10.98
CA THR A 198 -37.44 40.45 11.85
C THR A 198 -38.40 40.92 12.95
N PRO A 199 -37.96 41.65 13.98
CA PRO A 199 -36.70 42.42 14.17
C PRO A 199 -35.52 41.66 14.77
#